data_AF-A0A257RCX5-F1
#
_entry.id   AF-A0A257RCX5-F1
#
_cell.length_a   1.000
_cell.length_b   1.000
_cell.length_c   1.000
_cell.angle_alpha   90.00
_cell.angle_beta   90.00
_cell.angle_gamma   90.00
#
_symmetry.space_group_name_H-M   'P 1'
#
loop_
_entity.id
_entity.type
_entity.pdbx_description
1 polymer ?
#
loop_
_entity_poly.entity_id
_entity_poly.type
_entity_poly.pdbx_seq_one_letter_code
_entity_poly.pdbx_strand_id
1 'polypeptide(L)'
;MLRDWDGLVEVPPADAVARIARLANDGTVRLDRVARASETEPPRVRERLRRLLAALGRPEISDVVRPARSRSVHRDLALAG
;
A
#
# COMPACT_ATOMS: atom_id res chain seq x y z
N MET A 1 2.51 10.09 3.73
CA MET A 1 1.82 10.98 2.76
C MET A 1 0.98 10.13 1.81
N LEU A 2 -0.20 9.66 2.25
CA LEU A 2 -1.15 8.89 1.43
C LEU A 2 -2.62 9.18 1.84
N ARG A 3 -2.83 10.21 2.66
CA ARG A 3 -4.15 10.49 3.26
C ARG A 3 -5.13 11.09 2.23
N ASP A 4 -4.61 11.79 1.22
CA ASP A 4 -5.42 12.55 0.25
C ASP A 4 -5.30 12.03 -1.19
N TRP A 5 -4.98 10.75 -1.35
CA TRP A 5 -4.82 10.11 -2.68
C TRP A 5 -6.08 10.24 -3.55
N ASP A 6 -7.26 10.13 -2.94
CA ASP A 6 -8.53 10.21 -3.68
C ASP A 6 -8.85 11.62 -4.21
N GLY A 7 -8.21 12.67 -3.67
CA GLY A 7 -8.34 14.05 -4.17
C GLY A 7 -7.32 14.45 -5.23
N LEU A 8 -6.27 13.63 -5.42
CA LEU A 8 -5.15 13.89 -6.35
C LEU A 8 -5.20 13.01 -7.60
N VAL A 9 -6.03 11.97 -7.59
CA VAL A 9 -6.12 11.00 -8.68
C VAL A 9 -7.34 11.33 -9.53
N GLU A 10 -7.11 12.09 -10.61
CA GLU A 10 -8.12 12.40 -11.63
C GLU A 10 -8.44 11.21 -12.57
N VAL A 11 -7.93 10.03 -12.24
CA VAL A 11 -7.95 8.84 -13.12
C VAL A 11 -8.80 7.76 -12.47
N PRO A 12 -9.72 7.10 -13.20
CA PRO A 12 -10.49 5.99 -12.66
C PRO A 12 -9.59 4.94 -12.00
N PRO A 13 -10.02 4.31 -10.88
CA PRO A 13 -9.18 3.35 -10.15
C PRO A 13 -8.64 2.19 -11.02
N ALA A 14 -9.45 1.69 -11.96
CA ALA A 14 -9.03 0.63 -12.89
C ALA A 14 -7.87 1.08 -13.80
N ASP A 15 -7.94 2.30 -14.32
CA ASP A 15 -6.93 2.89 -15.19
C ASP A 15 -5.64 3.21 -14.41
N ALA A 16 -5.79 3.64 -13.15
CA ALA A 16 -4.65 3.82 -12.25
C ALA A 16 -3.92 2.50 -11.98
N VAL A 17 -4.67 1.42 -11.73
CA VAL A 17 -4.09 0.06 -11.56
C VAL A 17 -3.38 -0.39 -12.83
N ALA A 18 -3.99 -0.21 -14.01
CA ALA A 18 -3.37 -0.58 -15.29
C ALA A 18 -2.06 0.19 -15.56
N ARG A 19 -2.01 1.49 -15.22
CA ARG A 19 -0.79 2.30 -15.33
C ARG A 19 0.30 1.81 -14.38
N ILE A 20 -0.05 1.53 -13.12
CA ILE A 20 0.90 0.98 -12.14
C ILE A 20 1.41 -0.38 -12.60
N ALA A 21 0.55 -1.23 -13.17
CA ALA A 21 0.95 -2.51 -13.73
C ALA A 21 2.00 -2.36 -14.84
N ARG A 22 1.80 -1.40 -15.75
CA ARG A 22 2.76 -1.10 -16.81
C ARG A 22 4.11 -0.66 -16.22
N LEU A 23 4.11 0.28 -15.30
CA LEU A 23 5.34 0.76 -14.64
C LEU A 23 6.09 -0.36 -13.89
N ALA A 24 5.35 -1.31 -13.31
CA ALA A 24 5.94 -2.48 -12.67
C ALA A 24 6.55 -3.45 -13.68
N ASN A 25 5.86 -3.73 -14.79
CA ASN A 25 6.35 -4.61 -15.85
C ASN A 25 7.57 -4.04 -16.56
N ASP A 26 7.61 -2.72 -16.76
CA ASP A 26 8.73 -2.02 -17.39
C ASP A 26 9.93 -1.85 -16.42
N GLY A 27 9.84 -2.38 -15.18
CA GLY A 27 10.89 -2.29 -14.17
C GLY A 27 11.10 -0.90 -13.58
N THR A 28 10.32 0.09 -14.00
CA THR A 28 10.36 1.47 -13.49
C THR A 28 9.97 1.51 -12.01
N VAL A 29 8.98 0.69 -11.63
CA VAL A 29 8.60 0.49 -10.23
C VAL A 29 9.04 -0.89 -9.77
N ARG A 30 9.95 -0.90 -8.79
CA ARG A 30 10.40 -2.12 -8.14
C ARG A 30 9.46 -2.51 -7.00
N LEU A 31 8.44 -3.32 -7.32
CA LEU A 31 7.41 -3.76 -6.37
C LEU A 31 8.00 -4.45 -5.12
N ASP A 32 9.12 -5.16 -5.26
CA ASP A 32 9.83 -5.80 -4.14
C ASP A 32 10.40 -4.78 -3.13
N ARG A 33 10.86 -3.62 -3.63
CA ARG A 33 11.34 -2.53 -2.77
C ARG A 33 10.16 -1.82 -2.12
N VAL A 34 9.07 -1.62 -2.86
CA VAL A 34 7.85 -0.99 -2.33
C VAL A 34 7.26 -1.83 -1.20
N ALA A 35 7.19 -3.15 -1.38
CA ALA A 35 6.72 -4.07 -0.34
C ALA A 35 7.58 -4.00 0.92
N ARG A 36 8.91 -3.99 0.80
CA ARG A 36 9.82 -3.85 1.95
C ARG A 36 9.72 -2.49 2.63
N ALA A 37 9.63 -1.41 1.86
CA ALA A 37 9.49 -0.06 2.42
C ALA A 37 8.17 0.12 3.19
N SER A 38 7.14 -0.68 2.86
CA SER A 38 5.83 -0.62 3.53
C SER A 38 5.83 -1.08 5.00
N GLU A 39 6.93 -1.66 5.50
CA GLU A 39 7.01 -2.15 6.88
C GLU A 39 6.70 -1.09 7.94
N THR A 40 7.07 0.17 7.68
CA THR A 40 6.87 1.32 8.58
C THR A 40 5.55 2.04 8.34
N GLU A 41 4.82 1.69 7.28
CA GLU A 41 3.56 2.33 6.93
C GLU A 41 2.42 1.93 7.87
N PRO A 42 1.40 2.78 8.06
CA PRO A 42 0.24 2.44 8.87
C PRO A 42 -0.49 1.17 8.39
N PRO A 43 -1.17 0.43 9.27
CA PRO A 43 -1.86 -0.82 8.92
C PRO A 43 -2.84 -0.68 7.73
N ARG A 44 -3.57 0.43 7.67
CA ARG A 44 -4.52 0.71 6.57
C ARG A 44 -3.81 0.88 5.22
N VAL A 45 -2.61 1.47 5.22
CA VAL A 45 -1.81 1.67 4.01
C VAL A 45 -1.25 0.33 3.52
N ARG A 46 -0.72 -0.49 4.43
CA ARG A 46 -0.24 -1.84 4.09
C ARG A 46 -1.35 -2.72 3.50
N GLU A 47 -2.56 -2.62 4.04
CA GLU A 47 -3.72 -3.36 3.52
C GLU A 47 -4.13 -2.88 2.12
N ARG A 48 -4.12 -1.56 1.87
CA ARG A 48 -4.32 -1.02 0.52
C ARG A 48 -3.25 -1.52 -0.46
N LEU A 49 -1.99 -1.56 -0.02
CA LEU A 49 -0.89 -2.09 -0.84
C LEU A 49 -1.06 -3.58 -1.14
N ARG A 50 -1.45 -4.41 -0.16
CA ARG A 50 -1.74 -5.85 -0.39
C ARG A 50 -2.81 -6.04 -1.46
N ARG A 51 -3.90 -5.27 -1.39
CA ARG A 51 -4.99 -5.33 -2.38
C ARG A 51 -4.53 -4.88 -3.77
N LEU A 52 -3.73 -3.83 -3.83
CA LEU A 52 -3.13 -3.37 -5.09
C LEU A 52 -2.24 -4.47 -5.70
N LEU A 53 -1.33 -5.05 -4.93
CA LEU A 53 -0.43 -6.11 -5.41
C LEU A 53 -1.19 -7.35 -5.88
N ALA A 54 -2.27 -7.73 -5.19
CA ALA A 54 -3.16 -8.80 -5.63
C ALA A 54 -3.85 -8.46 -6.96
N ALA A 55 -4.39 -7.23 -7.10
CA ALA A 55 -5.01 -6.76 -8.34
C ALA A 55 -4.03 -6.68 -9.52
N LEU A 56 -2.73 -6.50 -9.25
CA LEU A 56 -1.65 -6.52 -10.24
C LEU A 56 -1.21 -7.93 -10.64
N GLY A 57 -1.84 -8.98 -10.10
CA GLY A 57 -1.43 -10.37 -10.36
C GLY A 57 -0.05 -10.69 -9.77
N ARG A 58 0.29 -10.09 -8.63
CA ARG A 58 1.51 -10.36 -7.86
C ARG A 58 1.18 -10.80 -6.42
N PRO A 59 0.40 -11.88 -6.23
CA PRO A 59 0.03 -12.37 -4.89
C PRO A 59 1.25 -12.72 -4.03
N GLU A 60 2.32 -13.23 -4.64
CA GLU A 60 3.58 -13.58 -3.97
C GLU A 60 4.27 -12.37 -3.31
N ILE A 61 4.15 -11.18 -3.90
CA ILE A 61 4.70 -9.94 -3.33
C ILE A 61 3.76 -9.38 -2.25
N SER A 62 2.45 -9.58 -2.41
CA SER A 62 1.44 -9.19 -1.41
C SER A 62 1.70 -9.89 -0.08
N ASP A 63 2.09 -11.16 -0.09
CA ASP A 63 2.34 -11.92 1.13
C ASP A 63 3.55 -11.45 1.93
N VAL A 64 4.51 -10.79 1.28
CA VAL A 64 5.65 -10.15 1.95
C VAL A 64 5.20 -8.92 2.75
N VAL A 65 4.12 -8.25 2.35
CA VAL A 65 3.59 -7.08 3.07
C VAL A 65 2.91 -7.55 4.35
N ARG A 66 3.49 -7.20 5.51
CA ARG A 66 2.95 -7.56 6.83
C ARG A 66 1.47 -7.14 6.92
N PRO A 67 0.54 -8.07 7.21
CA PRO A 67 -0.86 -7.73 7.37
C PRO A 67 -1.06 -6.72 8.51
N ALA A 68 -2.19 -6.02 8.49
CA ALA A 68 -2.64 -5.31 9.67
C ALA A 68 -2.80 -6.35 10.80
N ARG A 69 -1.94 -6.32 11.83
CA ARG A 69 -2.22 -7.08 13.04
C ARG A 69 -3.52 -6.52 13.59
N SER A 70 -4.58 -7.30 13.60
CA SER A 70 -5.82 -6.98 14.29
C SER A 70 -5.53 -6.93 15.80
N ARG A 71 -5.11 -5.75 16.25
CA ARG A 71 -5.37 -5.17 17.57
C ARG A 71 -4.83 -3.76 17.51
N SER A 72 -5.75 -2.81 17.38
CA SER A 72 -5.53 -1.46 17.87
C SER A 72 -5.14 -1.57 19.34
N VAL A 73 -3.85 -1.63 19.64
CA VAL A 73 -3.37 -1.04 20.89
C VAL A 73 -3.31 0.44 20.56
N HIS A 74 -4.45 1.11 20.74
CA HIS A 74 -4.48 2.55 20.86
C HIS A 74 -3.60 2.84 22.07
N ARG A 75 -2.33 3.12 21.80
CA ARG A 75 -1.39 3.61 22.78
C ARG A 75 -1.78 5.07 22.93
N ASP A 76 -2.78 5.34 23.77
CA ASP A 76 -3.05 6.64 24.38
C ASP A 76 -1.85 7.01 25.26
N LEU A 77 -0.71 7.28 24.61
CA LEU A 77 0.52 7.79 25.21
C LEU A 77 0.90 9.13 24.59
N ALA A 78 -0.10 9.97 24.35
CA ALA A 78 0.12 11.35 23.94
C ALA A 78 -0.96 12.33 24.45
N LEU A 79 -1.58 12.04 25.59
CA LEU A 79 -2.25 13.05 26.42
C LEU A 79 -1.89 12.82 27.88
N ALA A 80 -0.61 13.02 28.18
CA ALA A 80 -0.22 13.65 29.44
C ALA A 80 -0.17 15.16 29.14
N GLY A 81 -0.95 15.95 29.88
CA GLY A 81 -1.04 17.40 29.75
C GLY A 81 -2.39 17.91 30.23
#